data_AF-A0AAW0MN69-F1
#
_entry.id   AF-A0AAW0MN69-F1
#
_cell.length_a   1.000
_cell.length_b   1.000
_cell.length_c   1.000
_cell.angle_alpha   90.00
_cell.angle_beta   90.00
_cell.angle_gamma   90.00
#
_symmetry.space_group_name_H-M   'P 1'
#
loop_
_entity.id
_entity.type
_entity.pdbx_description
1 polymer ?
#
loop_
_entity_poly.entity_id
_entity_poly.type
_entity_poly.pdbx_seq_one_letter_code
_entity_poly.pdbx_strand_id
1 'polypeptide(L)'
;MFKGNVHEPMMLVINVKDPRFAKYVEAHIAFHDLRAFVFQRKDDMETFMTEVRDRMNLRVNSISAPEESRSQLNPSRNIESLRRFGFFSYLRECLMLLKRS
;
A
#
# COMPACT_ATOMS: atom_id res chain seq x y z
N MET A 1 12.40 -3.88 20.30
CA MET A 1 11.02 -3.46 19.93
C MET A 1 11.15 -2.31 18.94
N PHE A 2 10.33 -2.28 17.89
CA PHE A 2 10.38 -1.21 16.89
C PHE A 2 9.94 0.13 17.49
N LYS A 3 10.48 1.23 16.98
CA LYS A 3 10.27 2.59 17.51
C LYS A 3 9.15 3.35 16.80
N GLY A 4 8.94 3.09 15.51
CA GLY A 4 7.89 3.68 14.69
C GLY A 4 6.85 2.65 14.28
N ASN A 5 5.80 3.10 13.56
CA ASN A 5 4.80 2.16 13.08
C ASN A 5 5.35 1.30 11.95
N VAL A 6 4.98 0.02 12.03
CA VAL A 6 5.17 -0.98 10.99
C VAL A 6 3.79 -1.38 10.51
N HIS A 7 3.50 -1.16 9.23
CA HIS A 7 2.25 -1.58 8.62
C HIS A 7 2.43 -2.91 7.90
N GLU A 8 1.40 -3.75 8.03
CA GLU A 8 1.32 -5.03 7.37
C GLU A 8 1.23 -4.89 5.85
N PRO A 9 1.61 -5.93 5.09
CA PRO A 9 1.43 -5.97 3.65
C PRO A 9 0.02 -5.59 3.22
N MET A 10 -0.07 -4.70 2.21
CA MET A 10 -1.35 -4.19 1.71
C MET A 10 -2.33 -5.31 1.37
N MET A 11 -1.85 -6.42 0.80
CA MET A 11 -2.69 -7.55 0.42
C MET A 11 -3.48 -8.18 1.59
N LEU A 12 -3.07 -7.95 2.84
CA LEU A 12 -3.76 -8.47 4.02
C LEU A 12 -4.82 -7.51 4.57
N VAL A 13 -4.81 -6.25 4.13
CA VAL A 13 -5.61 -5.17 4.72
C VAL A 13 -6.49 -4.44 3.71
N ILE A 14 -6.33 -4.68 2.41
CA ILE A 14 -7.17 -4.08 1.36
C ILE A 14 -8.07 -5.12 0.69
N ASN A 15 -9.20 -4.65 0.19
CA ASN A 15 -10.01 -5.35 -0.79
C ASN A 15 -10.41 -4.40 -1.93
N VAL A 16 -10.80 -4.95 -3.06
CA VAL A 16 -11.34 -4.18 -4.19
C VAL A 16 -12.85 -4.09 -4.03
N LYS A 17 -13.40 -2.87 -4.10
CA LYS A 17 -14.84 -2.63 -3.91
C LYS A 17 -15.72 -3.38 -4.93
N ASP A 18 -15.23 -3.47 -6.16
CA ASP A 18 -15.88 -4.21 -7.24
C ASP A 18 -14.83 -5.11 -7.90
N PRO A 19 -15.03 -6.43 -7.94
CA PRO A 19 -14.09 -7.37 -8.56
C PRO A 19 -13.74 -7.03 -10.01
N ARG A 20 -14.63 -6.36 -10.76
CA ARG A 20 -14.38 -5.92 -12.14
C ARG A 20 -13.21 -4.92 -12.23
N PHE A 21 -12.89 -4.24 -11.13
CA PHE A 21 -11.79 -3.29 -11.05
C PHE A 21 -10.47 -3.91 -10.57
N ALA A 22 -10.46 -5.19 -10.18
CA ALA A 22 -9.27 -5.85 -9.64
C ALA A 22 -8.08 -5.79 -10.60
N LYS A 23 -8.33 -6.03 -11.89
CA LYS A 23 -7.32 -5.93 -12.95
C LYS A 23 -6.60 -4.58 -13.00
N TYR A 24 -7.26 -3.48 -12.62
CA TYR A 24 -6.63 -2.16 -12.61
C TYR A 24 -5.69 -2.00 -11.41
N VAL A 25 -6.05 -2.56 -10.26
CA VAL A 25 -5.21 -2.57 -9.06
C VAL A 25 -3.98 -3.44 -9.29
N GLU A 26 -4.18 -4.66 -9.77
CA GLU A 26 -3.11 -5.63 -10.01
C GLU A 26 -2.14 -5.17 -11.11
N ALA A 27 -2.62 -4.45 -12.12
CA ALA A 27 -1.77 -3.91 -13.18
C ALA A 27 -0.93 -2.69 -12.74
N HIS A 28 -1.42 -1.89 -11.77
CA HIS A 28 -0.76 -0.65 -11.37
C HIS A 28 0.04 -0.76 -10.06
N ILE A 29 -0.29 -1.71 -9.19
CA ILE A 29 0.46 -1.97 -7.96
C ILE A 29 1.25 -3.26 -8.15
N ALA A 30 2.57 -3.15 -8.13
CA ALA A 30 3.42 -4.32 -8.33
C ALA A 30 3.24 -5.34 -7.20
N PHE A 31 3.30 -6.63 -7.53
CA PHE A 31 3.08 -7.71 -6.56
C PHE A 31 4.11 -7.76 -5.42
N HIS A 32 5.28 -7.15 -5.60
CA HIS A 32 6.28 -7.00 -4.53
C HIS A 32 5.92 -5.88 -3.55
N ASP A 33 5.20 -4.84 -3.98
CA ASP A 33 4.70 -3.77 -3.12
C ASP A 33 3.48 -4.22 -2.32
N LEU A 34 2.61 -5.03 -2.94
CA LEU A 34 1.46 -5.65 -2.24
C LEU A 34 1.88 -6.52 -1.05
N ARG A 35 3.08 -7.12 -1.13
CA ARG A 35 3.66 -8.01 -0.12
C ARG A 35 4.65 -7.33 0.83
N ALA A 36 4.98 -6.06 0.60
CA ALA A 36 5.99 -5.37 1.39
C ALA A 36 5.45 -4.93 2.75
N PHE A 37 6.28 -5.06 3.78
CA PHE A 37 6.05 -4.39 5.07
C PHE A 37 6.44 -2.92 4.95
N VAL A 38 5.63 -2.02 5.49
CA VAL A 38 5.89 -0.58 5.40
C VAL A 38 6.37 -0.06 6.75
N PHE A 39 7.52 0.60 6.77
CA PHE A 39 8.13 1.14 7.98
C PHE A 39 8.15 2.66 7.93
N GLN A 40 7.77 3.30 9.04
CA GLN A 40 7.92 4.75 9.18
C GLN A 40 9.36 5.17 9.49
N ARG A 41 10.17 4.25 10.02
CA ARG A 41 11.56 4.50 10.38
C ARG A 41 12.51 3.55 9.69
N LYS A 42 13.62 4.10 9.20
CA LYS A 42 14.65 3.34 8.49
C LYS A 42 15.41 2.37 9.40
N ASP A 43 15.66 2.75 10.66
CA ASP A 43 16.36 1.88 11.63
C ASP A 43 15.52 0.63 11.98
N ASP A 44 14.20 0.77 12.08
CA ASP A 44 13.28 -0.36 12.28
C ASP A 44 13.25 -1.28 11.05
N MET A 45 13.22 -0.69 9.84
CA MET A 45 13.28 -1.43 8.57
C MET A 45 14.57 -2.24 8.45
N GLU A 46 15.73 -1.64 8.74
CA GLU A 46 17.03 -2.32 8.69
C GLU A 46 17.08 -3.48 9.68
N THR A 47 16.62 -3.26 10.91
CA THR A 47 16.51 -4.30 11.94
C THR A 47 15.65 -5.46 11.45
N PHE A 48 14.47 -5.19 10.88
CA PHE A 48 13.59 -6.21 10.35
C PHE A 48 14.23 -7.01 9.21
N MET A 49 14.87 -6.34 8.25
CA MET A 49 15.51 -7.02 7.12
C MET A 49 16.66 -7.90 7.58
N THR A 50 17.49 -7.47 8.54
CA THR A 50 18.56 -8.30 9.08
C THR A 50 18.03 -9.53 9.80
N GLU A 51 17.01 -9.39 10.65
CA GLU A 51 16.47 -10.55 11.38
C GLU A 51 15.70 -11.50 10.44
N VAL A 52 14.78 -10.99 9.63
CA VAL A 52 13.84 -11.82 8.88
C VAL A 52 14.41 -12.30 7.55
N ARG A 53 15.08 -11.42 6.80
CA ARG A 53 15.68 -11.82 5.52
C ARG A 53 17.01 -12.51 5.74
N ASP A 54 17.92 -11.91 6.50
CA ASP A 54 19.31 -12.39 6.53
C ASP A 54 19.50 -13.56 7.52
N ARG A 55 18.94 -13.47 8.74
CA ARG A 55 19.07 -14.56 9.74
C ARG A 55 18.08 -15.69 9.56
N MET A 56 16.81 -15.39 9.26
CA MET A 56 15.79 -16.43 9.05
C MET A 56 15.71 -16.93 7.61
N ASN A 57 16.45 -16.31 6.67
CA ASN A 57 16.46 -16.66 5.25
C ASN A 57 15.06 -16.61 4.59
N LEU A 58 14.19 -15.69 5.04
CA LEU A 58 12.86 -15.52 4.47
C LEU A 58 12.85 -14.45 3.38
N ARG A 59 12.15 -14.73 2.29
CA ARG A 59 12.00 -13.80 1.17
C ARG A 59 10.91 -12.77 1.46
N VAL A 60 11.28 -11.71 2.16
CA VAL A 60 10.41 -10.57 2.48
C VAL A 60 10.86 -9.30 1.74
N ASN A 61 9.93 -8.36 1.57
CA ASN A 61 10.20 -7.03 1.02
C ASN A 61 9.80 -5.96 2.03
N SER A 62 10.44 -4.80 1.96
CA SER A 62 10.11 -3.66 2.81
C SER A 62 10.13 -2.34 2.04
N ILE A 63 9.30 -1.39 2.49
CA ILE A 63 9.19 -0.05 1.95
C ILE A 63 9.31 0.94 3.11
N SER A 64 10.03 2.03 2.90
CA SER A 64 10.05 3.16 3.83
C SER A 64 9.01 4.19 3.41
N ALA A 65 8.17 4.62 4.35
CA ALA A 65 7.17 5.66 4.14
C ALA A 65 7.33 6.77 5.19
N PRO A 66 6.99 8.03 4.84
CA PRO A 66 6.97 9.11 5.83
C PRO A 66 5.92 8.84 6.93
N GLU A 67 6.13 9.43 8.10
CA GLU A 67 5.19 9.34 9.22
C GLU A 67 3.86 10.05 8.89
N GLU A 68 3.91 11.17 8.16
CA GLU A 68 2.69 11.85 7.74
C GLU A 68 1.95 11.09 6.63
N SER A 69 0.69 10.75 6.91
CA SER A 69 -0.19 10.15 5.92
C SER A 69 -0.57 11.16 4.85
N ARG A 70 -0.36 10.77 3.59
CA ARG A 70 -0.85 11.52 2.42
C ARG A 70 -2.26 11.13 1.98
N SER A 71 -2.95 10.30 2.77
CA SER A 71 -4.31 9.79 2.45
C SER A 71 -5.36 10.90 2.31
N GLN A 72 -5.15 12.03 2.99
CA GLN A 72 -6.05 13.19 2.97
C GLN A 72 -5.78 14.14 1.79
N LEU A 73 -4.75 13.90 0.98
CA LEU A 73 -4.45 14.77 -0.15
C LEU A 73 -5.52 14.61 -1.24
N ASN A 74 -6.16 15.73 -1.57
CA ASN A 74 -7.08 15.81 -2.68
C ASN A 74 -6.34 15.56 -4.01
N PRO A 75 -6.97 14.89 -4.98
CA PRO A 75 -6.40 14.74 -6.31
C PRO A 75 -6.22 16.12 -6.94
N SER A 76 -5.15 16.30 -7.71
CA SER A 76 -4.82 17.58 -8.37
C SER A 76 -5.86 18.02 -9.40
N ARG A 77 -6.70 17.10 -9.88
CA ARG A 77 -7.82 17.35 -10.79
C ARG A 77 -9.06 16.72 -10.20
N ASN A 78 -10.23 17.27 -10.50
CA ASN A 78 -11.50 16.65 -10.14
C ASN A 78 -11.88 15.59 -11.18
N ILE A 79 -12.39 14.43 -10.74
CA ILE A 79 -12.75 13.33 -11.65
C ILE A 79 -13.81 13.73 -12.69
N GLU A 80 -14.78 14.59 -12.34
CA GLU A 80 -15.83 15.08 -13.24
C GLU A 80 -15.23 15.78 -14.47
N SER A 81 -14.15 16.54 -14.28
CA SER A 81 -13.45 17.23 -15.38
C SER A 81 -12.78 16.26 -16.36
N LEU A 82 -12.47 15.04 -15.90
CA LEU A 82 -11.79 13.99 -16.65
C LEU A 82 -12.76 12.99 -17.29
N ARG A 83 -14.04 12.96 -16.87
CA ARG A 83 -15.07 12.05 -17.41
C ARG A 83 -15.25 12.17 -18.91
N ARG A 84 -15.08 13.37 -19.47
CA ARG A 84 -15.12 13.61 -20.93
C ARG A 84 -14.07 12.80 -21.71
N PHE A 85 -13.01 12.35 -21.07
CA PHE A 85 -11.95 11.53 -21.67
C PHE A 85 -12.08 10.04 -21.32
N GLY A 86 -13.20 9.62 -20.71
CA GLY A 86 -13.46 8.24 -20.33
C GLY A 86 -12.94 7.82 -18.95
N PHE A 87 -12.32 8.72 -18.18
CA PHE A 87 -11.96 8.43 -16.78
C PHE A 87 -13.20 8.45 -15.88
N PHE A 88 -13.33 7.48 -14.97
CA PHE A 88 -14.54 7.36 -14.13
C PHE A 88 -14.26 7.40 -12.62
N SER A 89 -13.06 7.03 -12.16
CA SER A 89 -12.69 7.02 -10.74
C SER A 89 -11.16 7.03 -10.57
N TYR A 90 -10.67 7.33 -9.36
CA TYR A 90 -9.27 7.17 -8.98
C TYR A 90 -8.99 5.77 -8.44
N LEU A 91 -7.77 5.25 -8.62
CA LEU A 91 -7.40 3.92 -8.14
C LEU A 91 -7.64 3.71 -6.63
N ARG A 92 -7.33 4.73 -5.82
CA ARG A 92 -7.57 4.70 -4.36
C ARG A 92 -9.06 4.55 -4.00
N GLU A 93 -9.96 5.02 -4.87
CA GLU A 93 -11.41 4.92 -4.65
C GLU A 93 -11.93 3.52 -4.99
N CYS A 94 -11.19 2.73 -5.77
CA CYS A 94 -11.50 1.32 -6.04
C CYS A 94 -11.15 0.39 -4.86
N LEU A 95 -10.37 0.87 -3.89
CA LEU A 95 -9.91 0.09 -2.74
C LEU A 95 -10.75 0.39 -1.49
N MET A 96 -10.86 -0.61 -0.62
CA MET A 96 -11.43 -0.48 0.72
C MET A 96 -10.55 -1.20 1.74
N LEU A 97 -10.44 -0.65 2.94
CA LEU A 97 -9.76 -1.33 4.04
C LEU A 97 -10.66 -2.41 4.61
N LEU A 98 -10.09 -3.58 4.87
CA LEU A 98 -10.75 -4.66 5.59
C LEU A 98 -10.96 -4.20 7.04
N LYS A 99 -12.22 -4.10 7.49
CA LYS A 99 -12.53 -3.86 8.89
C LYS A 99 -12.09 -5.08 9.69
N ARG A 100 -11.24 -4.89 10.69
CA ARG A 100 -10.95 -5.94 11.68
C ARG A 100 -12.14 -6.01 12.65
N SER A 101 -12.74 -7.20 12.74
CA SER A 101 -13.82 -7.53 13.67
C SER A 101 -13.35 -7.51 15.12
#